data_AF-A0A0C2DBS8-F1
#
_entry.id   AF-A0A0C2DBS8-F1
#
_cell.length_a   1.000
_cell.length_b   1.000
_cell.length_c   1.000
_cell.angle_alpha   90.00
_cell.angle_beta   90.00
_cell.angle_gamma   90.00
#
_symmetry.space_group_name_H-M   'P 1'
#
loop_
_entity.id
_entity.type
_entity.pdbx_description
1 polymer ?
#
loop_
_entity_poly.entity_id
_entity_poly.type
_entity_poly.pdbx_seq_one_letter_code
_entity_poly.pdbx_strand_id
1 'polypeptide(L)'
;MTDAARRKILDMHNHRRSALALGQIPNGKNSYNCPTATNMYKMAYDCDLENSALAYAKQCRLVSSAVGTRPGEGENIHTGPFIADLEKGAEAAVQSWWGQIYRNGLNQQMKYSISLATKPHGPRAFTQTTT
;
A
#
# COMPACT_ATOMS: atom_id res chain seq x y z
N MET A 1 -12.48 6.73 12.69
CA MET A 1 -11.40 5.74 12.84
C MET A 1 -11.02 5.66 14.31
N THR A 2 -10.54 4.51 14.81
CA THR A 2 -10.03 4.39 16.19
C THR A 2 -8.51 4.52 16.21
N ASP A 3 -7.93 4.98 17.33
CA ASP A 3 -6.46 5.10 17.47
C ASP A 3 -5.75 3.75 17.35
N ALA A 4 -6.39 2.65 17.75
CA ALA A 4 -5.86 1.31 17.56
C ALA A 4 -5.67 1.00 16.05
N ALA A 5 -6.68 1.27 15.23
CA ALA A 5 -6.59 1.07 13.79
C ALA A 5 -5.58 2.01 13.12
N ARG A 6 -5.50 3.29 13.54
CA ARG A 6 -4.49 4.24 13.05
C ARG A 6 -3.07 3.75 13.30
N ARG A 7 -2.77 3.36 14.55
CA ARG A 7 -1.45 2.81 14.94
C ARG A 7 -1.14 1.54 14.17
N LYS A 8 -2.10 0.62 14.06
CA LYS A 8 -1.94 -0.62 13.32
C LYS A 8 -1.56 -0.38 11.85
N ILE A 9 -2.27 0.53 11.16
CA ILE A 9 -1.96 0.88 9.77
C ILE A 9 -0.52 1.41 9.68
N LEU A 10 -0.16 2.38 10.52
CA LEU A 10 1.15 3.02 10.50
C LEU A 10 2.28 2.02 10.77
N ASP A 11 2.13 1.19 11.81
CA ASP A 11 3.13 0.20 12.22
C ASP A 11 3.31 -0.87 11.13
N MET A 12 2.22 -1.34 10.53
CA MET A 12 2.29 -2.33 9.46
C MET A 12 2.98 -1.82 8.20
N HIS A 13 2.79 -0.55 7.84
CA HIS A 13 3.51 0.08 6.73
C HIS A 13 4.99 0.23 7.06
N ASN A 14 5.32 0.85 8.20
CA ASN A 14 6.70 1.12 8.59
C ASN A 14 7.52 -0.16 8.81
N HIS A 15 6.93 -1.20 9.39
CA HIS A 15 7.58 -2.50 9.55
C HIS A 15 7.97 -3.11 8.20
N ARG A 16 7.04 -3.13 7.23
CA ARG A 16 7.30 -3.69 5.89
C ARG A 16 8.22 -2.82 5.05
N ARG A 17 8.12 -1.49 5.15
CA ARG A 17 9.07 -0.55 4.53
C ARG A 17 10.49 -0.79 5.04
N SER A 18 10.66 -1.03 6.34
CA SER A 18 11.95 -1.38 6.94
C SER A 18 12.48 -2.71 6.39
N ALA A 19 11.67 -3.76 6.37
CA ALA A 19 12.07 -5.06 5.83
C ALA A 19 12.43 -4.98 4.33
N LEU A 20 11.66 -4.22 3.55
CA LEU A 20 11.96 -3.95 2.15
C LEU A 20 13.30 -3.22 1.99
N ALA A 21 13.53 -2.17 2.77
CA ALA A 21 14.77 -1.39 2.72
C ALA A 21 16.01 -2.25 3.04
N LEU A 22 15.86 -3.25 3.91
CA LEU A 22 16.89 -4.24 4.25
C LEU A 22 17.00 -5.40 3.24
N GLY A 23 16.24 -5.39 2.14
CA GLY A 23 16.30 -6.42 1.11
C GLY A 23 15.71 -7.77 1.54
N GLN A 24 14.74 -7.78 2.47
CA GLN A 24 14.16 -8.99 3.05
C GLN A 24 12.86 -9.44 2.38
N ILE A 25 12.35 -8.69 1.41
CA ILE A 25 11.07 -8.96 0.76
C ILE A 25 11.29 -9.69 -0.57
N PRO A 26 10.79 -10.93 -0.74
CA PRO A 26 10.79 -11.64 -2.03
C PRO A 26 10.23 -10.80 -3.18
N ASN A 27 10.89 -10.83 -4.33
CA ASN A 27 10.41 -10.14 -5.52
C ASN A 27 9.63 -11.12 -6.41
N GLY A 28 8.32 -11.22 -6.21
CA GLY A 28 7.49 -12.22 -6.89
C GLY A 28 7.88 -13.64 -6.52
N LYS A 29 7.86 -14.54 -7.50
CA LYS A 29 8.27 -15.95 -7.37
C LYS A 29 9.74 -16.17 -7.75
N ASN A 30 10.54 -15.11 -7.83
CA ASN A 30 11.95 -15.21 -8.17
C ASN A 30 12.76 -15.77 -6.99
N SER A 31 13.98 -16.24 -7.26
CA SER A 31 14.93 -16.68 -6.23
C SER A 31 15.59 -15.54 -5.45
N TYR A 32 15.33 -14.29 -5.85
CA TYR A 32 15.93 -13.09 -5.26
C TYR A 32 14.88 -12.17 -4.63
N ASN A 33 15.32 -11.40 -3.65
CA ASN A 33 14.51 -10.37 -2.99
C ASN A 33 14.52 -9.05 -3.75
N CYS A 34 13.60 -8.16 -3.42
CA CYS A 34 13.70 -6.75 -3.77
C CYS A 34 15.05 -6.19 -3.28
N PRO A 35 15.69 -5.30 -4.07
CA PRO A 35 16.96 -4.69 -3.68
C PRO A 35 16.80 -3.83 -2.42
N THR A 36 17.90 -3.59 -1.73
CA THR A 36 17.93 -2.68 -0.58
C THR A 36 17.59 -1.25 -1.01
N ALA A 37 17.02 -0.47 -0.09
CA ALA A 37 16.71 0.93 -0.31
C ALA A 37 17.62 1.82 0.53
N THR A 38 18.20 2.84 -0.10
CA THR A 38 19.13 3.77 0.57
C THR A 38 18.44 4.96 1.24
N ASN A 39 17.19 5.27 0.87
CA ASN A 39 16.46 6.43 1.39
C ASN A 39 14.96 6.14 1.57
N MET A 40 14.64 5.06 2.31
CA MET A 40 13.25 4.71 2.64
C MET A 40 12.80 5.51 3.87
N TYR A 41 11.96 6.52 3.67
CA TYR A 41 11.46 7.34 4.78
C TYR A 41 10.48 6.57 5.69
N LYS A 42 10.54 6.85 6.99
CA LYS A 42 9.50 6.41 7.93
C LYS A 42 8.24 7.24 7.71
N MET A 43 7.11 6.59 7.50
CA MET A 43 5.81 7.25 7.41
C MET A 43 5.40 7.82 8.77
N ALA A 44 4.75 8.98 8.75
CA ALA A 44 4.03 9.57 9.86
C ALA A 44 2.53 9.56 9.55
N TYR A 45 1.69 9.48 10.59
CA TYR A 45 0.25 9.55 10.40
C TYR A 45 -0.18 11.01 10.20
N ASP A 46 -1.08 11.24 9.26
CA ASP A 46 -1.61 12.56 8.94
C ASP A 46 -3.14 12.53 9.00
N CYS A 47 -3.72 13.40 9.82
CA CYS A 47 -5.16 13.46 10.05
C CYS A 47 -5.93 14.06 8.86
N ASP A 48 -5.32 14.94 8.07
CA ASP A 48 -5.95 15.54 6.90
C ASP A 48 -6.07 14.49 5.78
N LEU A 49 -5.03 13.66 5.60
CA LEU A 49 -5.11 12.50 4.71
C LEU A 49 -6.15 11.46 5.18
N GLU A 50 -6.28 11.23 6.50
CA GLU A 50 -7.35 10.38 7.03
C GLU A 50 -8.74 10.95 6.68
N ASN A 51 -8.93 12.26 6.87
CA ASN A 51 -10.20 12.92 6.59
C ASN A 51 -10.56 12.84 5.10
N SER A 52 -9.59 13.06 4.21
CA SER A 52 -9.73 12.88 2.76
C SER A 52 -10.15 11.44 2.42
N ALA A 53 -9.42 10.44 2.94
CA ALA A 53 -9.72 9.03 2.72
C ALA A 53 -11.09 8.61 3.27
N LEU A 54 -11.47 9.10 4.46
CA LEU A 54 -12.77 8.83 5.07
C LEU A 54 -13.92 9.46 4.28
N ALA A 55 -13.73 10.69 3.78
CA ALA A 55 -14.73 11.37 2.96
C ALA A 55 -15.01 10.58 1.68
N TYR A 56 -13.98 10.00 1.05
CA TYR A 56 -14.16 9.13 -0.10
C TYR A 56 -14.79 7.78 0.27
N ALA A 57 -14.30 7.12 1.32
CA ALA A 57 -14.80 5.82 1.77
C ALA A 57 -16.30 5.83 2.13
N LYS A 58 -16.80 6.93 2.70
CA LYS A 58 -18.23 7.14 3.01
C LYS A 58 -19.15 7.10 1.81
N GLN A 59 -18.62 7.30 0.59
CA GLN A 59 -19.41 7.18 -0.64
C GLN A 59 -19.66 5.72 -1.03
N CYS A 60 -19.06 4.76 -0.31
CA CYS A 60 -19.18 3.32 -0.57
C CYS A 60 -18.85 2.94 -2.03
N ARG A 61 -17.92 3.67 -2.65
CA ARG A 61 -17.37 3.33 -3.96
C ARG A 61 -16.34 2.22 -3.79
N LEU A 62 -16.47 1.15 -4.58
CA LEU A 62 -15.54 0.01 -4.59
C LEU A 62 -14.40 0.18 -5.61
N VAL A 63 -14.16 1.42 -6.03
CA VAL A 63 -13.16 1.80 -7.03
C VAL A 63 -12.35 2.98 -6.49
N SER A 64 -11.18 3.24 -7.07
CA SER A 64 -10.37 4.40 -6.69
C SER A 64 -11.03 5.73 -7.07
N SER A 65 -10.74 6.77 -6.29
CA SER A 65 -11.10 8.14 -6.65
C SER A 65 -10.36 8.59 -7.90
N ALA A 66 -10.95 9.53 -8.65
CA ALA A 66 -10.29 10.10 -9.81
C ALA A 66 -9.06 10.89 -9.34
N VAL A 67 -7.92 10.75 -10.04
CA VAL A 67 -6.65 11.40 -9.61
C VAL A 67 -6.79 12.91 -9.45
N GLY A 68 -7.57 13.56 -10.32
CA GLY A 68 -7.82 15.00 -10.24
C GLY A 68 -8.60 15.47 -9.01
N THR A 69 -9.25 14.57 -8.26
CA THR A 69 -10.03 14.92 -7.05
C THR A 69 -9.22 14.82 -5.77
N ARG A 70 -7.93 14.43 -5.86
CA ARG A 70 -7.04 14.22 -4.71
C ARG A 70 -5.61 14.71 -5.00
N PRO A 71 -5.44 16.01 -5.31
CA PRO A 71 -4.16 16.56 -5.76
C PRO A 71 -3.09 16.36 -4.69
N GLY A 72 -1.96 15.77 -5.07
CA GLY A 72 -0.84 15.49 -4.16
C GLY A 72 -0.98 14.20 -3.34
N GLU A 73 -2.09 13.46 -3.47
CA GLU A 73 -2.34 12.25 -2.69
C GLU A 73 -2.26 10.98 -3.56
N GLY A 74 -1.52 9.99 -3.07
CA GLY A 74 -1.66 8.60 -3.51
C GLY A 74 -2.89 7.95 -2.87
N GLU A 75 -3.39 6.87 -3.46
CA GLU A 75 -4.52 6.12 -2.87
C GLU A 75 -4.37 4.64 -3.15
N ASN A 76 -4.65 3.84 -2.12
CA ASN A 76 -4.92 2.42 -2.23
C ASN A 76 -6.32 2.12 -1.69
N ILE A 77 -7.08 1.32 -2.43
CA ILE A 77 -8.40 0.82 -2.02
C ILE A 77 -8.31 -0.67 -1.77
N HIS A 78 -9.04 -1.15 -0.76
CA HIS A 78 -9.26 -2.58 -0.54
C HIS A 78 -10.76 -2.84 -0.41
N THR A 79 -11.21 -3.89 -1.08
CA THR A 79 -12.60 -4.35 -1.05
C THR A 79 -12.60 -5.84 -0.75
N GLY A 80 -13.49 -6.28 0.15
CA GLY A 80 -13.57 -7.67 0.57
C GLY A 80 -14.81 -7.91 1.42
N PRO A 81 -14.92 -9.10 2.04
CA PRO A 81 -15.98 -9.39 3.01
C PRO A 81 -16.02 -8.35 4.13
N PHE A 82 -17.21 -8.09 4.66
CA PHE A 82 -17.37 -7.15 5.77
C PHE A 82 -16.63 -7.64 7.02
N ILE A 83 -15.81 -6.76 7.60
CA ILE A 83 -15.09 -6.99 8.85
C ILE A 83 -15.50 -5.88 9.82
N ALA A 84 -16.22 -6.22 10.88
CA ALA A 84 -16.73 -5.24 11.85
C ALA A 84 -15.61 -4.60 12.69
N ASP A 85 -14.54 -5.35 12.95
CA ASP A 85 -13.36 -4.88 13.68
C ASP A 85 -12.49 -4.03 12.74
N LEU A 86 -12.39 -2.73 13.04
CA LEU A 86 -11.64 -1.79 12.21
C LEU A 86 -10.14 -2.09 12.14
N GLU A 87 -9.56 -2.66 13.20
CA GLU A 87 -8.14 -3.04 13.20
C GLU A 87 -7.92 -4.24 12.27
N LYS A 88 -8.78 -5.25 12.35
CA LYS A 88 -8.72 -6.42 11.45
C LYS A 88 -9.01 -6.05 9.99
N GLY A 89 -9.96 -5.13 9.77
CA GLY A 89 -10.24 -4.61 8.43
C GLY A 89 -9.04 -3.86 7.84
N ALA A 90 -8.39 -3.02 8.65
CA ALA A 90 -7.16 -2.35 8.26
C ALA A 90 -6.01 -3.32 7.98
N GLU A 91 -5.83 -4.34 8.82
CA GLU A 91 -4.83 -5.38 8.63
C GLU A 91 -5.04 -6.13 7.31
N ALA A 92 -6.28 -6.53 7.00
CA ALA A 92 -6.62 -7.20 5.75
C ALA A 92 -6.29 -6.33 4.52
N ALA A 93 -6.59 -5.03 4.58
CA ALA A 93 -6.27 -4.09 3.51
C ALA A 93 -4.75 -3.97 3.28
N VAL A 94 -3.97 -3.73 4.33
CA VAL A 94 -2.51 -3.59 4.23
C VAL A 94 -1.86 -4.89 3.74
N GLN A 95 -2.31 -6.05 4.24
CA GLN A 95 -1.85 -7.35 3.76
C GLN A 95 -2.19 -7.57 2.29
N SER A 96 -3.36 -7.12 1.83
CA SER A 96 -3.76 -7.23 0.42
C SER A 96 -2.83 -6.43 -0.50
N TRP A 97 -2.52 -5.18 -0.14
CA TRP A 97 -1.65 -4.31 -0.95
C TRP A 97 -0.22 -4.82 -1.00
N TRP A 98 0.38 -5.14 0.15
CA TRP A 98 1.71 -5.73 0.21
C TRP A 98 1.76 -7.12 -0.41
N GLY A 99 0.66 -7.87 -0.32
CA GLY A 99 0.48 -9.19 -0.92
C GLY A 99 0.76 -9.24 -2.42
N GLN A 100 0.62 -8.10 -3.11
CA GLN A 100 0.79 -8.04 -4.56
C GLN A 100 2.21 -8.38 -5.01
N ILE A 101 3.25 -7.96 -4.25
CA ILE A 101 4.65 -8.19 -4.65
C ILE A 101 4.99 -9.68 -4.71
N TYR A 102 4.41 -10.49 -3.83
CA TYR A 102 4.64 -11.93 -3.79
C TYR A 102 3.96 -12.67 -4.96
N ARG A 103 2.88 -12.10 -5.51
CA ARG A 103 2.18 -12.67 -6.67
C ARG A 103 2.87 -12.29 -7.97
N ASN A 104 3.15 -10.99 -8.12
CA ASN A 104 3.74 -10.41 -9.31
C ASN A 104 4.90 -9.51 -8.91
N GLY A 105 6.11 -9.96 -9.24
CA GLY A 105 7.32 -9.19 -9.01
C GLY A 105 7.45 -7.94 -9.91
N LEU A 106 8.46 -7.15 -9.58
CA LEU A 106 8.97 -6.00 -10.30
C LEU A 106 10.30 -6.33 -10.98
N ASN A 107 10.71 -5.49 -11.94
CA ASN A 107 12.09 -5.53 -12.43
C ASN A 107 13.07 -5.13 -11.30
N GLN A 108 14.34 -5.54 -11.42
CA GLN A 108 15.36 -5.23 -10.41
C GLN A 108 15.70 -3.74 -10.29
N GLN A 109 15.34 -2.92 -11.28
CA GLN A 109 15.54 -1.47 -11.21
C GLN A 109 14.50 -0.78 -10.30
N MET A 110 13.43 -1.48 -9.90
CA MET A 110 12.34 -0.97 -9.07
C MET A 110 11.71 0.33 -9.59
N LYS A 111 11.80 0.57 -10.91
CA LYS A 111 11.25 1.76 -11.54
C LYS A 111 9.78 1.57 -11.87
N TYR A 112 8.96 2.54 -11.48
CA TYR A 112 7.57 2.63 -11.92
C TYR A 112 7.53 3.11 -13.38
N SER A 113 7.07 2.25 -14.28
CA SER A 113 6.96 2.52 -15.72
C SER A 113 5.51 2.41 -16.19
N ILE A 114 5.22 2.94 -17.38
CA ILE A 114 3.90 2.75 -18.03
C ILE A 114 3.58 1.26 -18.18
N SER A 115 4.58 0.43 -18.50
CA SER A 115 4.39 -1.03 -18.59
C SER A 115 3.97 -1.66 -17.27
N LEU A 116 4.42 -1.15 -16.13
CA LEU A 116 3.95 -1.60 -14.82
C LEU A 116 2.53 -1.06 -14.52
N ALA A 117 2.25 0.19 -14.89
CA ALA A 117 0.95 0.83 -14.67
C ALA A 117 -0.19 0.10 -15.39
N THR A 118 0.08 -0.41 -16.59
CA THR A 118 -0.88 -1.15 -17.43
C THR A 118 -0.82 -2.67 -17.27
N LYS A 119 0.17 -3.20 -16.52
CA LYS A 119 0.33 -4.65 -16.29
C LYS A 119 -0.90 -5.22 -15.57
N PRO A 120 -1.57 -6.24 -16.14
CA PRO A 120 -2.62 -6.97 -15.43
C PRO A 120 -2.09 -7.51 -14.09
N HIS A 121 -2.82 -7.22 -13.01
CA HIS A 121 -2.43 -7.59 -11.64
C HIS A 121 -1.02 -7.12 -11.20
N GLY A 122 -0.48 -6.07 -11.83
CA GLY A 122 0.78 -5.47 -11.41
C GLY A 122 0.72 -4.99 -9.96
N PRO A 123 1.83 -5.05 -9.20
CA PRO A 123 1.89 -4.70 -7.78
C PRO A 123 1.82 -3.18 -7.51
N ARG A 124 0.79 -2.51 -8.05
CA ARG A 124 0.61 -1.06 -8.03
C ARG A 124 0.32 -0.52 -6.63
N ALA A 125 -0.47 -1.24 -5.84
CA ALA A 125 -0.74 -0.84 -4.47
C ALA A 125 0.50 -1.01 -3.60
N PHE A 126 1.25 -2.11 -3.80
CA PHE A 126 2.56 -2.30 -3.18
C PHE A 126 3.50 -1.14 -3.50
N THR A 127 3.63 -0.72 -4.77
CA THR A 127 4.53 0.40 -5.11
C THR A 127 4.16 1.71 -4.43
N GLN A 128 2.88 1.96 -4.16
CA GLN A 128 2.47 3.15 -3.40
C GLN A 128 2.77 3.04 -1.90
N THR A 129 2.79 1.82 -1.34
CA THR A 129 3.19 1.62 0.08
C THR A 129 4.68 1.79 0.32
N THR A 130 5.48 1.96 -0.74
CA THR A 130 6.95 2.04 -0.69
C THR A 130 7.50 3.40 -1.08
N THR A 131 6.68 4.34 -1.55
CA THR A 131 7.07 5.73 -1.84
C THR A 131 7.20 6.62 -0.61
#